data_AF-A0A534U837-F1
#
_entry.id   AF-A0A534U837-F1
#
_cell.length_a   1.000
_cell.length_b   1.000
_cell.length_c   1.000
_cell.angle_alpha   90.00
_cell.angle_beta   90.00
_cell.angle_gamma   90.00
#
_symmetry.space_group_name_H-M   'P 1'
#
loop_
_entity.id
_entity.type
_entity.pdbx_description
1 polymer ?
#
loop_
_entity_poly.entity_id
_entity_poly.type
_entity_poly.pdbx_seq_one_letter_code
_entity_poly.pdbx_strand_id
1 'polypeptide(L)'
;MKRSLFVSILALFIGGFFALPLRADDTLARFKGGIGVHPVSNFAGTANADGSFPNVTRNVVRSINPAGQLWVIEDLDARVSTNGDIKIRGKDLILAGGNSAGRATGQIVFATLICEAAAPFTERNTNPAGVPVAANGDFNIDDVLTPLPAGECASPMLLIRSASGGTWFAVGIPSLD
;
A
#
# COMPACT_ATOMS: atom_id res chain seq x y z
N MET A 1 49.26 -24.62 67.05
CA MET A 1 49.13 -23.29 66.42
C MET A 1 48.43 -23.44 65.08
N LYS A 2 47.79 -22.36 64.61
CA LYS A 2 46.67 -22.26 63.67
C LYS A 2 46.92 -22.74 62.22
N ARG A 3 45.88 -23.35 61.63
CA ARG A 3 45.26 -23.20 60.26
C ARG A 3 46.18 -22.69 59.13
N SER A 4 46.16 -23.25 57.92
CA SER A 4 44.98 -23.25 57.05
C SER A 4 45.15 -24.16 55.82
N LEU A 5 44.07 -24.90 55.47
CA LEU A 5 43.89 -25.49 54.13
C LEU A 5 43.74 -24.36 53.10
N PHE A 6 44.41 -24.48 51.95
CA PHE A 6 44.08 -23.73 50.75
C PHE A 6 43.05 -24.54 49.95
N VAL A 7 41.81 -24.08 49.95
CA VAL A 7 40.72 -24.63 49.15
C VAL A 7 40.72 -23.94 47.79
N SER A 8 40.90 -24.73 46.73
CA SER A 8 40.65 -24.33 45.34
C SER A 8 39.19 -23.97 45.13
N ILE A 9 38.91 -22.80 44.56
CA ILE A 9 37.59 -22.46 44.01
C ILE A 9 37.79 -22.13 42.54
N LEU A 10 37.52 -23.12 41.68
CA LEU A 10 37.39 -22.95 40.24
C LEU A 10 35.96 -22.46 39.98
N ALA A 11 35.77 -21.17 39.72
CA ALA A 11 34.48 -20.61 39.38
C ALA A 11 34.10 -20.98 37.94
N LEU A 12 33.16 -21.91 37.79
CA LEU A 12 32.56 -22.28 36.51
C LEU A 12 31.58 -21.17 36.08
N PHE A 13 32.01 -20.27 35.19
CA PHE A 13 31.11 -19.34 34.52
C PHE A 13 30.31 -20.09 33.44
N ILE A 14 29.12 -20.56 33.79
CA ILE A 14 28.12 -21.03 32.81
C ILE A 14 27.49 -19.80 32.19
N GLY A 15 28.09 -19.29 31.12
CA GLY A 15 27.50 -18.26 30.27
C GLY A 15 26.32 -18.86 29.51
N GLY A 16 25.10 -18.61 29.99
CA GLY A 16 23.88 -18.92 29.25
C GLY A 16 23.85 -18.12 27.95
N PHE A 17 23.95 -18.81 26.82
CA PHE A 17 23.62 -18.27 25.51
C PHE A 17 22.11 -17.98 25.49
N PHE A 18 21.73 -16.72 25.71
CA PHE A 18 20.39 -16.26 25.33
C PHE A 18 20.36 -16.20 23.81
N ALA A 19 19.86 -17.26 23.18
CA ALA A 19 19.43 -17.19 21.79
C ALA A 19 18.18 -16.29 21.75
N LEU A 20 18.38 -15.01 21.44
CA LEU A 20 17.28 -14.13 21.08
C LEU A 20 16.64 -14.74 19.82
N PRO A 21 15.31 -14.99 19.80
CA PRO A 21 14.67 -15.40 18.56
C PRO A 21 14.82 -14.24 17.57
N LEU A 22 15.57 -14.49 16.50
CA LEU A 22 15.58 -13.63 15.32
C LEU A 22 14.15 -13.66 14.78
N ARG A 23 13.33 -12.64 15.08
CA ARG A 23 12.07 -12.47 14.35
C ARG A 23 12.45 -12.09 12.94
N ALA A 24 12.31 -13.04 12.02
CA ALA A 24 12.30 -12.72 10.60
C ALA A 24 11.30 -11.57 10.41
N ASP A 25 11.74 -10.46 9.82
CA ASP A 25 10.82 -9.41 9.42
C ASP A 25 9.92 -10.03 8.35
N ASP A 26 8.67 -10.29 8.71
CA ASP A 26 7.67 -10.92 7.85
C ASP A 26 7.06 -9.91 6.85
N THR A 27 7.59 -8.69 6.81
CA THR A 27 7.12 -7.62 5.95
C THR A 27 7.57 -7.83 4.51
N LEU A 28 6.60 -7.90 3.60
CA LEU A 28 6.84 -7.92 2.15
C LEU A 28 7.00 -6.52 1.56
N ALA A 29 6.16 -5.57 2.00
CA ALA A 29 6.19 -4.19 1.56
C ALA A 29 5.54 -3.27 2.59
N ARG A 30 6.02 -2.03 2.68
CA ARG A 30 5.38 -0.95 3.45
C ARG A 30 5.11 0.23 2.53
N PHE A 31 4.04 0.95 2.83
CA PHE A 31 3.71 2.20 2.16
C PHE A 31 3.40 3.26 3.20
N LYS A 32 3.97 4.45 3.03
CA LYS A 32 3.80 5.61 3.90
C LYS A 32 3.57 6.85 3.04
N GLY A 33 2.37 7.39 3.15
CA GLY A 33 1.85 8.41 2.25
C GLY A 33 1.14 7.81 1.03
N GLY A 34 0.26 8.62 0.43
CA GLY A 34 -0.53 8.24 -0.73
C GLY A 34 -0.62 9.37 -1.75
N ILE A 35 -0.87 9.02 -3.00
CA ILE A 35 -1.06 9.96 -4.11
C ILE A 35 -2.45 9.71 -4.68
N GLY A 36 -3.32 10.71 -4.63
CA GLY A 36 -4.64 10.67 -5.25
C GLY A 36 -4.56 10.75 -6.78
N VAL A 37 -5.57 10.20 -7.45
CA VAL A 37 -5.56 10.10 -8.91
C VAL A 37 -5.74 11.44 -9.60
N HIS A 38 -4.91 11.64 -10.63
CA HIS A 38 -5.18 12.56 -11.73
C HIS A 38 -5.53 11.73 -12.97
N PRO A 39 -6.76 11.78 -13.51
CA PRO A 39 -7.19 10.88 -14.60
C PRO A 39 -6.43 11.06 -15.91
N VAL A 40 -5.91 12.27 -16.13
CA VAL A 40 -5.21 12.67 -17.35
C VAL A 40 -3.70 12.69 -17.08
N SER A 41 -2.93 11.94 -17.85
CA SER A 41 -1.45 11.98 -17.78
C SER A 41 -0.87 13.00 -18.75
N ASN A 42 -1.53 13.23 -19.88
CA ASN A 42 -1.13 14.25 -20.85
C ASN A 42 -2.30 14.63 -21.76
N PHE A 43 -2.22 15.79 -22.40
CA PHE A 43 -3.11 16.16 -23.50
C PHE A 43 -2.79 15.33 -24.75
N ALA A 44 -3.80 15.06 -25.58
CA ALA A 44 -3.63 14.24 -26.79
C ALA A 44 -4.45 14.76 -27.98
N GLY A 45 -3.97 14.44 -29.18
CA GLY A 45 -4.53 14.92 -30.45
C GLY A 45 -4.01 16.30 -30.86
N THR A 46 -4.41 16.73 -32.05
CA THR A 46 -4.10 18.08 -32.55
C THR A 46 -4.83 19.12 -31.72
N ALA A 47 -4.12 20.14 -31.23
CA ALA A 47 -4.73 21.26 -30.52
C ALA A 47 -5.73 22.00 -31.42
N ASN A 48 -6.88 22.35 -30.84
CA ASN A 48 -7.87 23.21 -31.45
C ASN A 48 -7.35 24.65 -31.54
N ALA A 49 -7.97 25.49 -32.38
CA ALA A 49 -7.56 26.88 -32.56
C ALA A 49 -7.67 27.72 -31.26
N ASP A 50 -8.51 27.31 -30.33
CA ASP A 50 -8.68 27.92 -29.01
C ASP A 50 -7.68 27.40 -27.96
N GLY A 51 -6.75 26.52 -28.35
CA GLY A 51 -5.76 25.90 -27.46
C GLY A 51 -6.27 24.71 -26.66
N SER A 52 -7.54 24.31 -26.81
CA SER A 52 -8.06 23.08 -26.20
C SER A 52 -7.57 21.83 -26.94
N PHE A 53 -7.64 20.67 -26.28
CA PHE A 53 -7.28 19.39 -26.89
C PHE A 53 -8.52 18.49 -27.00
N PRO A 54 -8.69 17.77 -28.11
CA PRO A 54 -9.85 16.89 -28.31
C PRO A 54 -9.77 15.59 -27.49
N ASN A 55 -8.57 15.19 -27.07
CA ASN A 55 -8.34 13.94 -26.35
C ASN A 55 -7.34 14.11 -25.21
N VAL A 56 -7.24 13.05 -24.40
CA VAL A 56 -6.29 12.92 -23.29
C VAL A 56 -5.68 11.54 -23.27
N THR A 57 -4.43 11.45 -22.83
CA THR A 57 -3.83 10.17 -22.41
C THR A 57 -4.29 9.88 -21.00
N ARG A 58 -4.83 8.68 -20.77
CA ARG A 58 -5.27 8.23 -19.44
C ARG A 58 -4.06 7.90 -18.57
N ASN A 59 -4.13 8.29 -17.30
CA ASN A 59 -3.14 7.93 -16.29
C ASN A 59 -3.30 6.47 -15.82
N VAL A 60 -2.93 5.54 -16.69
CA VAL A 60 -3.03 4.10 -16.45
C VAL A 60 -1.83 3.64 -15.60
N VAL A 61 -2.10 2.97 -14.49
CA VAL A 61 -1.07 2.39 -13.62
C VAL A 61 -1.12 0.87 -13.76
N ARG A 62 -0.07 0.27 -14.34
CA ARG A 62 0.05 -1.19 -14.53
C ARG A 62 -1.23 -1.84 -15.08
N SER A 63 -1.74 -1.25 -16.17
CA SER A 63 -2.99 -1.64 -16.85
C SER A 63 -4.30 -1.31 -16.12
N ILE A 64 -4.25 -0.68 -14.95
CA ILE A 64 -5.44 -0.22 -14.23
C ILE A 64 -5.82 1.19 -14.67
N ASN A 65 -7.06 1.36 -15.13
CA ASN A 65 -7.58 2.67 -15.53
C ASN A 65 -7.78 3.58 -14.31
N PRO A 66 -7.54 4.90 -14.44
CA PRO A 66 -7.80 5.86 -13.39
C PRO A 66 -9.30 6.04 -13.16
N ALA A 67 -9.69 6.45 -11.95
CA ALA A 67 -11.04 6.97 -11.74
C ALA A 67 -11.24 8.26 -12.55
N GLY A 68 -12.45 8.51 -13.06
CA GLY A 68 -12.70 9.60 -13.99
C GLY A 68 -12.65 11.01 -13.41
N GLN A 69 -12.61 11.14 -12.08
CA GLN A 69 -12.56 12.42 -11.36
C GLN A 69 -11.23 12.55 -10.61
N LEU A 70 -10.84 13.77 -10.26
CA LEU A 70 -9.69 14.04 -9.39
C LEU A 70 -9.98 13.57 -7.96
N TRP A 71 -9.00 12.91 -7.35
CA TRP A 71 -9.05 12.51 -5.94
C TRP A 71 -7.79 12.98 -5.21
N VAL A 72 -7.95 13.20 -3.91
CA VAL A 72 -6.84 13.40 -2.97
C VAL A 72 -7.00 12.38 -1.85
N ILE A 73 -5.88 12.04 -1.23
CA ILE A 73 -5.80 11.28 0.00
C ILE A 73 -4.80 12.04 0.89
N GLU A 74 -5.16 12.30 2.15
CA GLU A 74 -4.27 13.02 3.07
C GLU A 74 -3.11 12.13 3.49
N ASP A 75 -3.42 10.90 3.88
CA ASP A 75 -2.44 9.95 4.39
C ASP A 75 -2.82 8.52 4.02
N LEU A 76 -1.79 7.68 3.86
CA LEU A 76 -1.94 6.26 3.65
C LEU A 76 -0.82 5.52 4.38
N ASP A 77 -1.22 4.62 5.26
CA ASP A 77 -0.31 3.73 5.97
C ASP A 77 -0.71 2.29 5.66
N ALA A 78 0.18 1.57 4.98
CA ALA A 78 -0.05 0.17 4.64
C ALA A 78 1.14 -0.72 4.96
N ARG A 79 0.85 -1.92 5.44
CA ARG A 79 1.80 -3.02 5.60
C ARG A 79 1.25 -4.25 4.89
N VAL A 80 2.10 -4.89 4.11
CA VAL A 80 1.86 -6.20 3.53
C VAL A 80 2.88 -7.16 4.11
N SER A 81 2.41 -8.31 4.58
CA SER A 81 3.25 -9.41 5.05
C SER A 81 3.48 -10.44 3.94
N THR A 82 4.54 -11.23 4.08
CA THR A 82 4.95 -12.29 3.14
C THR A 82 3.91 -13.40 2.99
N ASN A 83 3.04 -13.59 3.99
CA ASN A 83 1.90 -14.50 3.92
C ASN A 83 0.66 -13.88 3.24
N GLY A 84 0.76 -12.67 2.68
CA GLY A 84 -0.33 -11.98 2.01
C GLY A 84 -1.25 -11.18 2.92
N ASP A 85 -1.08 -11.23 4.25
CA ASP A 85 -1.83 -10.38 5.16
C ASP A 85 -1.55 -8.91 4.82
N ILE A 86 -2.61 -8.10 4.73
CA ILE A 86 -2.51 -6.69 4.38
C ILE A 86 -3.37 -5.85 5.31
N LYS A 87 -2.75 -4.81 5.88
CA LYS A 87 -3.43 -3.81 6.69
C LYS A 87 -3.20 -2.44 6.09
N ILE A 88 -4.28 -1.70 5.88
CA ILE A 88 -4.26 -0.36 5.27
C ILE A 88 -5.14 0.56 6.11
N ARG A 89 -4.62 1.74 6.40
CA ARG A 89 -5.37 2.88 6.91
C ARG A 89 -5.22 4.02 5.91
N GLY A 90 -6.33 4.44 5.33
CA GLY A 90 -6.38 5.63 4.48
C GLY A 90 -7.16 6.74 5.16
N LYS A 91 -6.69 7.98 4.99
CA LYS A 91 -7.36 9.17 5.52
C LYS A 91 -7.76 10.14 4.43
N ASP A 92 -8.96 10.70 4.58
CA ASP A 92 -9.50 11.74 3.70
C ASP A 92 -9.38 11.39 2.21
N LEU A 93 -9.76 10.16 1.81
CA LEU A 93 -9.94 9.83 0.39
C LEU A 93 -11.20 10.52 -0.13
N ILE A 94 -11.01 11.69 -0.72
CA ILE A 94 -12.09 12.60 -1.11
C ILE A 94 -11.90 13.13 -2.53
N LEU A 95 -13.00 13.64 -3.09
CA LEU A 95 -12.97 14.30 -4.39
C LEU A 95 -12.14 15.58 -4.33
N ALA A 96 -11.22 15.74 -5.27
CA ALA A 96 -10.40 16.94 -5.43
C ALA A 96 -10.94 17.90 -6.51
N GLY A 97 -12.02 17.53 -7.20
CA GLY A 97 -12.59 18.33 -8.29
C GLY A 97 -14.11 18.22 -8.43
N GLY A 98 -14.68 19.18 -9.16
CA GLY A 98 -16.12 19.29 -9.41
C GLY A 98 -16.93 19.85 -8.23
N ASN A 99 -18.25 19.86 -8.36
CA ASN A 99 -19.16 20.46 -7.37
C ASN A 99 -19.17 19.75 -6.00
N SER A 100 -18.61 18.55 -5.92
CA SER A 100 -18.49 17.75 -4.71
C SER A 100 -17.05 17.71 -4.16
N ALA A 101 -16.15 18.59 -4.63
CA ALA A 101 -14.80 18.68 -4.11
C ALA A 101 -14.79 18.86 -2.58
N GLY A 102 -13.83 18.23 -1.90
CA GLY A 102 -13.70 18.21 -0.45
C GLY A 102 -14.63 17.22 0.25
N ARG A 103 -15.25 16.27 -0.47
CA ARG A 103 -16.20 15.31 0.11
C ARG A 103 -15.94 13.88 -0.36
N ALA A 104 -16.15 12.93 0.55
CA ALA A 104 -16.42 11.54 0.19
C ALA A 104 -17.86 11.44 -0.34
N THR A 105 -18.10 10.57 -1.31
CA THR A 105 -19.41 10.42 -1.97
C THR A 105 -19.93 8.98 -1.93
N GLY A 106 -19.55 8.22 -0.89
CA GLY A 106 -20.03 6.87 -0.65
C GLY A 106 -19.29 5.79 -1.43
N GLN A 107 -18.00 5.99 -1.69
CA GLN A 107 -17.14 5.01 -2.37
C GLN A 107 -17.05 3.73 -1.53
N ILE A 108 -16.88 2.62 -2.24
CA ILE A 108 -16.47 1.34 -1.66
C ILE A 108 -15.15 0.99 -2.30
N VAL A 109 -14.13 0.72 -1.49
CA VAL A 109 -12.75 0.54 -1.95
C VAL A 109 -12.18 -0.81 -1.57
N PHE A 110 -11.34 -1.35 -2.44
CA PHE A 110 -10.50 -2.51 -2.16
C PHE A 110 -9.06 -2.18 -2.56
N ALA A 111 -8.11 -3.01 -2.14
CA ALA A 111 -6.70 -2.80 -2.45
C ALA A 111 -6.18 -3.84 -3.43
N THR A 112 -5.26 -3.39 -4.30
CA THR A 112 -4.51 -4.25 -5.20
C THR A 112 -3.03 -4.01 -5.00
N LEU A 113 -2.28 -5.08 -4.72
CA LEU A 113 -0.83 -5.10 -4.79
C LEU A 113 -0.38 -5.72 -6.11
N ILE A 114 0.53 -5.04 -6.80
CA ILE A 114 1.25 -5.58 -7.96
C ILE A 114 2.73 -5.55 -7.62
N CYS A 115 3.46 -6.61 -7.93
CA CYS A 115 4.88 -6.74 -7.61
C CYS A 115 5.80 -6.66 -8.84
N GLU A 116 5.23 -6.79 -10.03
CA GLU A 116 5.97 -6.87 -11.28
C GLU A 116 6.32 -5.47 -11.82
N ALA A 117 7.59 -5.26 -12.18
CA ALA A 117 8.06 -3.99 -12.76
C ALA A 117 7.59 -3.79 -14.22
N ALA A 118 7.28 -4.87 -14.92
CA ALA A 118 6.82 -4.89 -16.31
C ALA A 118 5.75 -5.96 -16.49
N ALA A 119 4.97 -5.85 -17.58
CA ALA A 119 3.93 -6.81 -17.91
C ALA A 119 4.52 -8.22 -18.17
N PRO A 120 3.77 -9.30 -17.88
CA PRO A 120 2.39 -9.33 -17.36
C PRO A 120 2.30 -8.97 -15.87
N PHE A 121 1.27 -8.20 -15.50
CA PHE A 121 1.02 -7.83 -14.12
C PHE A 121 0.09 -8.84 -13.44
N THR A 122 0.41 -9.23 -12.21
CA THR A 122 -0.48 -10.05 -11.39
C THR A 122 -1.16 -9.16 -10.35
N GLU A 123 -2.46 -8.95 -10.50
CA GLU A 123 -3.28 -8.22 -9.53
C GLU A 123 -3.53 -9.11 -8.31
N ARG A 124 -2.94 -8.75 -7.18
CA ARG A 124 -3.19 -9.41 -5.89
C ARG A 124 -4.15 -8.53 -5.12
N ASN A 125 -5.38 -9.00 -4.96
CA ASN A 125 -6.48 -8.17 -4.48
C ASN A 125 -6.90 -8.57 -3.08
N THR A 126 -7.29 -7.61 -2.27
CA THR A 126 -8.20 -7.88 -1.15
C THR A 126 -9.59 -8.22 -1.70
N ASN A 127 -10.55 -8.58 -0.84
CA ASN A 127 -11.91 -8.89 -1.25
C ASN A 127 -12.49 -7.76 -2.15
N PRO A 128 -12.84 -8.04 -3.42
CA PRO A 128 -13.35 -7.02 -4.34
C PRO A 128 -14.69 -6.41 -3.93
N ALA A 129 -15.43 -7.02 -2.99
CA ALA A 129 -16.59 -6.41 -2.37
C ALA A 129 -16.22 -5.10 -1.64
N GLY A 130 -14.96 -4.97 -1.19
CA GLY A 130 -14.38 -3.77 -0.62
C GLY A 130 -14.94 -3.38 0.74
N VAL A 131 -14.46 -2.24 1.23
CA VAL A 131 -14.90 -1.59 2.47
C VAL A 131 -15.50 -0.21 2.13
N PRO A 132 -16.57 0.21 2.82
CA PRO A 132 -17.11 1.55 2.61
C PRO A 132 -16.11 2.60 3.09
N VAL A 133 -15.95 3.66 2.30
CA VAL A 133 -15.27 4.88 2.73
C VAL A 133 -16.23 5.67 3.62
N ALA A 134 -15.76 6.07 4.79
CA ALA A 134 -16.54 6.86 5.74
C ALA A 134 -16.86 8.26 5.18
N ALA A 135 -17.79 8.96 5.82
CA ALA A 135 -18.24 10.28 5.36
C ALA A 135 -17.12 11.33 5.33
N ASN A 136 -16.10 11.18 6.17
CA ASN A 136 -14.90 12.03 6.16
C ASN A 136 -13.85 11.61 5.11
N GLY A 137 -13.98 10.45 4.47
CA GLY A 137 -12.99 9.92 3.52
C GLY A 137 -12.07 8.84 4.10
N ASP A 138 -12.21 8.52 5.39
CA ASP A 138 -11.39 7.49 6.00
C ASP A 138 -11.83 6.08 5.62
N PHE A 139 -10.88 5.16 5.56
CA PHE A 139 -11.17 3.74 5.41
C PHE A 139 -10.08 2.88 6.05
N ASN A 140 -10.46 1.65 6.42
CA ASN A 140 -9.54 0.65 6.93
C ASN A 140 -9.78 -0.66 6.19
N ILE A 141 -8.70 -1.28 5.72
CA ILE A 141 -8.73 -2.62 5.12
C ILE A 141 -7.81 -3.51 5.98
N ASP A 142 -8.35 -4.63 6.45
CA ASP A 142 -7.61 -5.70 7.13
C ASP A 142 -8.06 -7.00 6.48
N ASP A 143 -7.23 -7.55 5.60
CA ASP A 143 -7.61 -8.64 4.71
C ASP A 143 -6.38 -9.45 4.28
N VAL A 144 -6.58 -10.44 3.42
CA VAL A 144 -5.54 -11.27 2.81
C VAL A 144 -5.60 -11.14 1.29
N LEU A 145 -4.43 -10.95 0.68
CA LEU A 145 -4.31 -10.82 -0.77
C LEU A 145 -4.58 -12.14 -1.50
N THR A 146 -5.37 -12.08 -2.57
CA THR A 146 -5.62 -13.19 -3.50
C THR A 146 -5.31 -12.79 -4.94
N PRO A 147 -4.42 -13.51 -5.65
CA PRO A 147 -3.58 -14.60 -5.14
C PRO A 147 -2.54 -14.08 -4.12
N LEU A 148 -2.00 -15.00 -3.32
CA LEU A 148 -0.92 -14.69 -2.39
C LEU A 148 0.31 -14.14 -3.13
N PRO A 149 1.07 -13.20 -2.54
CA PRO A 149 2.37 -12.82 -3.07
C PRO A 149 3.31 -14.03 -3.12
N ALA A 150 3.90 -14.27 -4.29
CA ALA A 150 4.88 -15.33 -4.47
C ALA A 150 6.28 -14.73 -4.32
N GLY A 151 7.03 -15.15 -3.29
CA GLY A 151 8.39 -14.68 -3.06
C GLY A 151 8.48 -13.19 -2.73
N GLU A 152 9.52 -12.54 -3.25
CA GLU A 152 9.78 -11.12 -3.01
C GLU A 152 8.95 -10.21 -3.94
N CYS A 153 8.61 -9.02 -3.45
CA CYS A 153 7.90 -8.00 -4.23
C CYS A 153 8.89 -6.98 -4.81
N ALA A 154 9.50 -7.31 -5.95
CA ALA A 154 10.61 -6.54 -6.53
C ALA A 154 10.25 -5.07 -6.88
N SER A 155 8.99 -4.81 -7.23
CA SER A 155 8.51 -3.47 -7.53
C SER A 155 7.11 -3.28 -6.94
N PRO A 156 6.99 -2.98 -5.64
CA PRO A 156 5.71 -2.92 -4.95
C PRO A 156 4.90 -1.71 -5.42
N MET A 157 3.69 -1.95 -5.91
CA MET A 157 2.72 -0.92 -6.27
C MET A 157 1.38 -1.27 -5.62
N LEU A 158 0.98 -0.47 -4.64
CA LEU A 158 -0.31 -0.59 -3.96
C LEU A 158 -1.29 0.42 -4.54
N LEU A 159 -2.44 -0.06 -5.01
CA LEU A 159 -3.53 0.77 -5.50
C LEU A 159 -4.74 0.62 -4.58
N ILE A 160 -5.40 1.74 -4.29
CA ILE A 160 -6.74 1.77 -3.71
C ILE A 160 -7.73 1.98 -4.84
N ARG A 161 -8.64 1.01 -5.02
CA ARG A 161 -9.48 0.90 -6.21
C ARG A 161 -10.96 0.89 -5.86
N SER A 162 -11.77 1.38 -6.78
CA SER A 162 -13.23 1.31 -6.71
C SER A 162 -13.72 -0.13 -6.81
N ALA A 163 -14.48 -0.61 -5.84
CA ALA A 163 -15.23 -1.86 -5.96
C ALA A 163 -16.26 -1.80 -7.11
N SER A 164 -16.71 -0.60 -7.47
CA SER A 164 -17.53 -0.35 -8.66
C SER A 164 -16.61 -0.04 -9.86
N GLY A 165 -16.23 -1.08 -10.61
CA GLY A 165 -15.53 -0.95 -11.89
C GLY A 165 -14.00 -1.02 -11.85
N GLY A 166 -13.37 -1.13 -10.67
CA GLY A 166 -11.95 -1.45 -10.54
C GLY A 166 -10.98 -0.34 -10.95
N THR A 167 -11.44 0.90 -11.11
CA THR A 167 -10.58 2.06 -11.36
C THR A 167 -9.79 2.44 -10.11
N TRP A 168 -8.60 3.04 -10.27
CA TRP A 168 -7.79 3.46 -9.13
C TRP A 168 -8.09 4.89 -8.68
N PHE A 169 -8.19 5.08 -7.37
CA PHE A 169 -8.38 6.37 -6.70
C PHE A 169 -7.09 6.92 -6.09
N ALA A 170 -6.25 6.05 -5.56
CA ALA A 170 -4.98 6.42 -4.97
C ALA A 170 -3.93 5.31 -5.17
N VAL A 171 -2.66 5.72 -5.11
CA VAL A 171 -1.51 4.80 -5.03
C VAL A 171 -0.73 5.06 -3.75
N GLY A 172 -0.20 3.99 -3.14
CA GLY A 172 0.67 4.10 -1.97
C GLY A 172 2.11 4.43 -2.37
N ILE A 173 2.80 5.22 -1.56
CA ILE A 173 4.22 5.55 -1.72
C ILE A 173 5.04 4.49 -0.96
N PRO A 174 5.90 3.69 -1.62
CA PRO A 174 6.72 2.70 -0.94
C PRO A 174 7.63 3.34 0.13
N SER A 175 7.65 2.76 1.33
CA SER A 175 8.63 3.11 2.37
C SER A 175 9.97 2.46 2.04
N LEU A 176 11.07 3.22 2.18
CA LEU A 176 12.44 2.73 1.93
C LEU A 176 13.18 2.34 3.22
N ASP A 177 12.44 2.24 4.33
CA ASP A 177 12.97 2.08 5.69
C ASP A 177 13.47 0.65 5.98
#